data_AF-A0A3N4IQ59-F1
#
_entry.id   AF-A0A3N4IQ59-F1
#
_cell.length_a   1.000
_cell.length_b   1.000
_cell.length_c   1.000
_cell.angle_alpha   90.00
_cell.angle_beta   90.00
_cell.angle_gamma   90.00
#
_symmetry.space_group_name_H-M   'P 1'
#
loop_
_entity.id
_entity.type
_entity.pdbx_description
1 polymer ?
#
loop_
_entity_poly.entity_id
_entity_poly.type
_entity_poly.pdbx_seq_one_letter_code
_entity_poly.pdbx_strand_id
1 'polypeptide(L)'
;MKSFATLLAFVLALGVSVDAIPAPPSNKEDPSVGRCKKPVIRKEWRTLSNKEKDNFLKAVNCLHKQKKAKTTKFYPGATTRFEDFIAEHKQQTPYIHLVGHFLPWHRLFIAEFENTIRKECKYDGGVPYWDYTKDSEDIALAPVFADSHGFGGNGTPPPGTSPEPFVPYCVTTGPFANWTLNIGPGVSQERLAEPRCLSRSIWKDIATVWMAPEIEAEIKRQTYFGAMTRSLEGEPTFEEVGMHGAGHFVVGGTSSDVFTSNTEPIFYLHHANLDRIWWEWQQTNYADRLWDISGSIIPRRPDVFEGGDYSNLPSGNVTLDFPLSMGKLNTGKDGNVKIKQIMDVFGGKKDKKDKDAGVLCYNYDSTPDA
;
A
#
# COMPACT_ATOMS: atom_id res chain seq x y z
N MET A 1 -20.89 70.56 42.02
CA MET A 1 -22.14 69.78 41.84
C MET A 1 -22.46 69.76 40.35
N LYS A 2 -22.55 68.66 39.61
CA LYS A 2 -22.54 67.22 39.86
C LYS A 2 -21.90 66.53 38.63
N SER A 3 -21.18 65.45 38.89
CA SER A 3 -20.66 64.46 37.95
C SER A 3 -21.80 63.80 37.16
N PHE A 4 -21.55 63.43 35.89
CA PHE A 4 -22.31 62.38 35.21
C PHE A 4 -21.34 61.36 34.62
N ALA A 5 -21.43 60.15 35.18
CA ALA A 5 -20.61 59.00 34.91
C ALA A 5 -21.12 58.21 33.71
N THR A 6 -20.17 57.57 33.04
CA THR A 6 -20.33 56.61 31.95
C THR A 6 -21.12 55.38 32.41
N LEU A 7 -22.17 55.02 31.67
CA LEU A 7 -22.97 53.82 31.93
C LEU A 7 -22.28 52.61 31.28
N LEU A 8 -21.63 51.75 32.08
CA LEU A 8 -21.24 50.40 31.66
C LEU A 8 -22.45 49.47 31.85
N ALA A 9 -22.90 48.83 30.77
CA ALA A 9 -23.87 47.75 30.85
C ALA A 9 -23.16 46.45 31.29
N PHE A 10 -23.46 45.97 32.48
CA PHE A 10 -23.12 44.60 32.91
C PHE A 10 -24.21 43.65 32.44
N VAL A 11 -23.89 42.78 31.48
CA VAL A 11 -24.68 41.58 31.20
C VAL A 11 -24.17 40.49 32.15
N LEU A 12 -25.00 40.10 33.13
CA LEU A 12 -24.75 38.89 33.92
C LEU A 12 -24.96 37.67 33.02
N ALA A 13 -23.87 37.06 32.58
CA ALA A 13 -23.89 35.68 32.11
C ALA A 13 -23.94 34.76 33.36
N LEU A 14 -25.09 34.14 33.59
CA LEU A 14 -25.21 33.00 34.50
C LEU A 14 -24.38 31.85 33.90
N GLY A 15 -23.15 31.70 34.37
CA GLY A 15 -22.32 30.54 34.09
C GLY A 15 -22.95 29.31 34.72
N VAL A 16 -23.61 28.48 33.92
CA VAL A 16 -23.89 27.11 34.32
C VAL A 16 -22.57 26.37 34.19
N SER A 17 -21.90 26.11 35.32
CA SER A 17 -20.80 25.16 35.36
C SER A 17 -21.37 23.80 34.99
N VAL A 18 -21.19 23.39 33.74
CA VAL A 18 -21.34 21.99 33.37
C VAL A 18 -20.10 21.32 33.93
N ASP A 19 -20.23 20.71 35.12
CA ASP A 19 -19.20 19.82 35.62
C ASP A 19 -18.93 18.78 34.53
N ALA A 20 -17.72 18.82 33.97
CA ALA A 20 -17.29 17.85 33.00
C ALA A 20 -17.39 16.48 33.67
N ILE A 21 -18.32 15.65 33.19
CA ILE A 21 -18.38 14.25 33.58
C ILE A 21 -16.99 13.68 33.30
N PRO A 22 -16.27 13.15 34.30
CA PRO A 22 -14.98 12.53 34.05
C PRO A 22 -15.21 11.42 33.03
N ALA A 23 -14.49 11.48 31.91
CA ALA A 23 -14.49 10.38 30.96
C ALA A 23 -14.19 9.09 31.73
N PRO A 24 -14.92 7.99 31.49
CA PRO A 24 -14.62 6.72 32.13
C PRO A 24 -13.14 6.40 31.85
N PRO A 25 -12.38 5.89 32.84
CA PRO A 25 -10.98 5.55 32.65
C PRO A 25 -10.88 4.64 31.43
N SER A 26 -10.09 5.07 30.45
CA SER A 26 -9.87 4.26 29.25
C SER A 26 -9.17 2.99 29.70
N ASN A 27 -9.89 1.87 29.80
CA ASN A 27 -9.31 0.53 29.82
C ASN A 27 -8.69 0.20 28.45
N LYS A 28 -7.93 1.14 27.87
CA LYS A 28 -7.12 0.90 26.69
C LYS A 28 -5.98 0.02 27.16
N GLU A 29 -6.13 -1.28 26.96
CA GLU A 29 -5.05 -2.24 27.19
C GLU A 29 -3.80 -1.76 26.45
N ASP A 30 -2.63 -1.93 27.08
CA ASP A 30 -1.35 -1.59 26.47
C ASP A 30 -1.16 -2.41 25.18
N PRO A 31 -1.20 -1.77 24.00
CA PRO A 31 -1.09 -2.46 22.71
C PRO A 31 0.31 -3.05 22.47
N SER A 32 1.31 -2.69 23.28
CA SER A 32 2.67 -3.23 23.19
C SER A 32 2.78 -4.67 23.73
N VAL A 33 1.78 -5.14 24.48
CA VAL A 33 1.80 -6.48 25.08
C VAL A 33 1.74 -7.55 23.97
N GLY A 34 2.77 -8.39 23.93
CA GLY A 34 2.83 -9.53 23.00
C GLY A 34 3.50 -9.25 21.65
N ARG A 35 3.97 -8.02 21.42
CA ARG A 35 4.80 -7.65 20.27
C ARG A 35 5.89 -8.66 19.96
N CYS A 36 6.11 -8.88 18.67
CA CYS A 36 7.17 -9.74 18.21
C CYS A 36 8.54 -9.15 18.61
N LYS A 37 9.49 -10.02 19.00
CA LYS A 37 10.77 -9.58 19.59
C LYS A 37 11.86 -9.33 18.54
N LYS A 38 11.64 -9.77 17.30
CA LYS A 38 12.61 -9.74 16.21
C LYS A 38 11.89 -9.34 14.91
N PRO A 39 11.40 -8.10 14.82
CA PRO A 39 10.76 -7.62 13.61
C PRO A 39 11.75 -7.63 12.44
N VAL A 40 11.24 -7.98 11.26
CA VAL A 40 11.96 -7.72 10.01
C VAL A 40 11.99 -6.21 9.78
N ILE A 41 13.13 -5.63 9.41
CA ILE A 41 13.23 -4.20 9.14
C ILE A 41 13.05 -3.95 7.65
N ARG A 42 12.00 -3.19 7.30
CA ARG A 42 11.79 -2.61 5.98
C ARG A 42 12.57 -1.29 5.91
N LYS A 43 13.44 -1.18 4.91
CA LYS A 43 14.38 -0.07 4.77
C LYS A 43 14.08 0.75 3.53
N GLU A 44 14.39 2.04 3.57
CA GLU A 44 14.31 2.88 2.38
C GLU A 44 15.32 2.40 1.33
N TRP A 45 14.93 2.34 0.06
CA TRP A 45 15.75 1.75 -1.02
C TRP A 45 17.21 2.25 -1.04
N ARG A 46 17.47 3.52 -0.76
CA ARG A 46 18.82 4.10 -0.81
C ARG A 46 19.68 3.73 0.39
N THR A 47 19.09 3.35 1.51
CA THR A 47 19.83 2.94 2.72
C THR A 47 20.32 1.50 2.63
N LEU A 48 19.79 0.70 1.70
CA LEU A 48 20.29 -0.64 1.39
C LEU A 48 21.68 -0.54 0.74
N SER A 49 22.59 -1.39 1.19
CA SER A 49 23.81 -1.69 0.46
C SER A 49 23.50 -2.30 -0.92
N ASN A 50 24.42 -2.17 -1.87
CA ASN A 50 24.27 -2.79 -3.19
C ASN A 50 24.00 -4.31 -3.11
N LYS A 51 24.61 -5.00 -2.14
CA LYS A 51 24.37 -6.42 -1.88
C LYS A 51 22.94 -6.69 -1.40
N GLU A 52 22.39 -5.86 -0.51
CA GLU A 52 21.00 -5.97 -0.06
C GLU A 52 20.02 -5.73 -1.23
N LYS A 53 20.27 -4.69 -2.06
CA LYS A 53 19.50 -4.41 -3.28
C LYS A 53 19.49 -5.62 -4.22
N ASP A 54 20.67 -6.15 -4.54
CA ASP A 54 20.80 -7.31 -5.41
C ASP A 54 20.10 -8.54 -4.86
N ASN A 55 20.15 -8.77 -3.55
CA ASN A 55 19.47 -9.89 -2.91
C ASN A 55 17.95 -9.78 -3.03
N PHE A 56 17.39 -8.59 -2.86
CA PHE A 56 15.96 -8.36 -3.08
C PHE A 56 15.56 -8.61 -4.54
N LEU A 57 16.28 -8.00 -5.49
CA LEU A 57 16.02 -8.14 -6.93
C LEU A 57 16.12 -9.61 -7.38
N LYS A 58 17.09 -10.36 -6.85
CA LYS A 58 17.23 -11.81 -7.08
C LYS A 58 16.06 -12.61 -6.52
N ALA A 59 15.55 -12.25 -5.33
CA ALA A 59 14.43 -12.95 -4.71
C ALA A 59 13.12 -12.75 -5.51
N VAL A 60 12.87 -11.53 -5.99
CA VAL A 60 11.73 -11.25 -6.88
C VAL A 60 11.85 -12.04 -8.19
N ASN A 61 13.04 -12.00 -8.83
CA ASN A 61 13.34 -12.79 -10.01
C ASN A 61 13.15 -14.30 -9.79
N CYS A 62 13.48 -14.79 -8.59
CA CYS A 62 13.28 -16.18 -8.23
C CYS A 62 11.80 -16.57 -8.28
N LEU A 63 10.86 -15.76 -7.75
CA LEU A 63 9.43 -16.05 -7.85
C LEU A 63 8.94 -16.06 -9.30
N HIS A 64 9.40 -15.13 -10.14
CA HIS A 64 9.04 -15.11 -11.55
C HIS A 64 9.54 -16.35 -12.30
N LYS A 65 10.75 -16.84 -11.98
CA LYS A 65 11.31 -18.05 -12.62
C LYS A 65 10.66 -19.36 -12.16
N GLN A 66 9.99 -19.37 -11.01
CA GLN A 66 9.30 -20.57 -10.52
C GLN A 66 8.01 -20.82 -11.32
N LYS A 67 8.11 -21.65 -12.36
CA LYS A 67 6.98 -22.17 -13.18
C LYS A 67 6.12 -23.19 -12.41
N LYS A 68 5.73 -22.84 -11.19
CA LYS A 68 4.94 -23.64 -10.26
C LYS A 68 3.86 -22.78 -9.64
N ALA A 69 3.12 -22.06 -10.47
CA ALA A 69 1.97 -21.30 -10.00
C ALA A 69 1.03 -22.22 -9.20
N LYS A 70 0.53 -21.70 -8.06
CA LYS A 70 -0.37 -22.44 -7.16
C LYS A 70 -1.83 -22.17 -7.48
N THR A 71 -2.11 -21.09 -8.21
CA THR A 71 -3.47 -20.62 -8.51
C THR A 71 -3.91 -20.90 -9.93
N THR A 72 -3.09 -21.52 -10.79
CA THR A 72 -3.41 -21.78 -12.21
C THR A 72 -4.78 -22.44 -12.44
N LYS A 73 -5.22 -23.30 -11.50
CA LYS A 73 -6.54 -23.94 -11.55
C LYS A 73 -7.70 -22.93 -11.49
N PHE A 74 -7.51 -21.81 -10.80
CA PHE A 74 -8.48 -20.74 -10.62
C PHE A 74 -8.24 -19.60 -11.60
N TYR A 75 -6.97 -19.32 -11.91
CA TYR A 75 -6.51 -18.22 -12.75
C TYR A 75 -5.60 -18.78 -13.84
N PRO A 76 -6.14 -19.20 -15.00
CA PRO A 76 -5.36 -19.84 -16.06
C PRO A 76 -4.15 -19.04 -16.55
N GLY A 77 -4.20 -17.70 -16.47
CA GLY A 77 -3.10 -16.81 -16.82
C GLY A 77 -1.92 -16.81 -15.84
N ALA A 78 -2.11 -17.31 -14.61
CA ALA A 78 -1.02 -17.44 -13.64
C ALA A 78 -0.19 -18.71 -13.91
N THR A 79 1.02 -18.53 -14.43
CA THR A 79 1.93 -19.65 -14.76
C THR A 79 3.18 -19.70 -13.88
N THR A 80 3.51 -18.59 -13.23
CA THR A 80 4.64 -18.47 -12.30
C THR A 80 4.15 -18.14 -10.88
N ARG A 81 4.99 -18.41 -9.87
CA ARG A 81 4.68 -18.03 -8.49
C ARG A 81 4.50 -16.53 -8.28
N PHE A 82 5.17 -15.70 -9.09
CA PHE A 82 4.95 -14.26 -9.11
C PHE A 82 3.57 -13.89 -9.68
N GLU A 83 3.16 -14.55 -10.76
CA GLU A 83 1.84 -14.31 -11.39
C GLU A 83 0.66 -14.76 -10.52
N ASP A 84 0.87 -15.63 -9.53
CA ASP A 84 -0.18 -15.91 -8.54
C ASP A 84 -0.57 -14.64 -7.74
N PHE A 85 0.40 -13.79 -7.40
CA PHE A 85 0.13 -12.50 -6.74
C PHE A 85 -0.56 -11.52 -7.68
N ILE A 86 -0.18 -11.52 -8.96
CA ILE A 86 -0.83 -10.69 -9.99
C ILE A 86 -2.30 -11.09 -10.15
N ALA A 87 -2.56 -12.37 -10.31
CA ALA A 87 -3.91 -12.88 -10.51
C ALA A 87 -4.83 -12.64 -9.31
N GLU A 88 -4.30 -12.77 -8.09
CA GLU A 88 -5.07 -12.51 -6.87
C GLU A 88 -5.43 -11.03 -6.71
N HIS A 89 -4.47 -10.13 -6.89
CA HIS A 89 -4.73 -8.69 -6.87
C HIS A 89 -5.78 -8.32 -7.92
N LYS A 90 -5.58 -8.77 -9.17
CA LYS A 90 -6.53 -8.62 -10.28
C LYS A 90 -7.93 -9.12 -9.95
N GLN A 91 -8.04 -10.28 -9.31
CA GLN A 91 -9.34 -10.84 -8.93
C GLN A 91 -10.06 -9.98 -7.91
N GLN A 92 -9.32 -9.39 -6.98
CA GLN A 92 -9.87 -8.63 -5.86
C GLN A 92 -9.95 -7.12 -6.11
N THR A 93 -9.33 -6.60 -7.17
CA THR A 93 -9.28 -5.16 -7.50
C THR A 93 -10.61 -4.41 -7.28
N PRO A 94 -11.79 -4.90 -7.75
CA PRO A 94 -13.06 -4.21 -7.53
C PRO A 94 -13.48 -4.04 -6.07
N TYR A 95 -12.91 -4.87 -5.19
CA TYR A 95 -13.31 -4.98 -3.79
C TYR A 95 -12.30 -4.39 -2.81
N ILE A 96 -11.08 -4.07 -3.26
CA ILE A 96 -9.96 -3.67 -2.39
C ILE A 96 -9.49 -2.23 -2.61
N HIS A 97 -10.01 -1.54 -3.62
CA HIS A 97 -9.71 -0.13 -3.91
C HIS A 97 -10.94 0.76 -3.69
N LEU A 98 -10.70 2.00 -3.27
CA LEU A 98 -11.70 3.00 -2.90
C LEU A 98 -12.62 2.56 -1.76
N VAL A 99 -12.13 1.65 -0.91
CA VAL A 99 -12.84 1.03 0.22
C VAL A 99 -12.11 1.32 1.55
N GLY A 100 -12.79 1.17 2.68
CA GLY A 100 -12.21 1.38 4.01
C GLY A 100 -11.13 0.36 4.39
N HIS A 101 -11.05 -0.78 3.71
CA HIS A 101 -10.03 -1.81 3.97
C HIS A 101 -8.90 -1.80 2.93
N PHE A 102 -8.75 -0.73 2.12
CA PHE A 102 -7.69 -0.59 1.12
C PHE A 102 -6.28 -0.77 1.71
N LEU A 103 -5.87 0.11 2.65
CA LEU A 103 -4.56 0.00 3.31
C LEU A 103 -4.41 -1.29 4.14
N PRO A 104 -5.41 -1.72 4.95
CA PRO A 104 -5.38 -3.01 5.63
C PRO A 104 -5.10 -4.21 4.69
N TRP A 105 -5.80 -4.29 3.56
CA TRP A 105 -5.62 -5.39 2.61
C TRP A 105 -4.21 -5.36 2.00
N HIS A 106 -3.74 -4.20 1.57
CA HIS A 106 -2.41 -4.04 0.98
C HIS A 106 -1.28 -4.30 1.97
N ARG A 107 -1.41 -3.87 3.24
CA ARG A 107 -0.48 -4.20 4.33
C ARG A 107 -0.31 -5.72 4.45
N LEU A 108 -1.42 -6.47 4.48
CA LEU A 108 -1.38 -7.93 4.56
C LEU A 108 -0.80 -8.53 3.27
N PHE A 109 -1.17 -8.02 2.10
CA PHE A 109 -0.67 -8.49 0.80
C PHE A 109 0.87 -8.37 0.69
N ILE A 110 1.44 -7.22 1.09
CA ILE A 110 2.90 -7.03 1.12
C ILE A 110 3.56 -7.95 2.15
N ALA A 111 2.95 -8.15 3.32
CA ALA A 111 3.46 -9.11 4.30
C ALA A 111 3.44 -10.56 3.78
N GLU A 112 2.43 -10.95 3.00
CA GLU A 112 2.38 -12.27 2.35
C GLU A 112 3.43 -12.42 1.25
N PHE A 113 3.64 -11.38 0.45
CA PHE A 113 4.72 -11.37 -0.55
C PHE A 113 6.10 -11.48 0.12
N GLU A 114 6.36 -10.66 1.15
CA GLU A 114 7.59 -10.69 1.95
C GLU A 114 7.83 -12.09 2.52
N ASN A 115 6.84 -12.68 3.19
CA ASN A 115 6.94 -14.03 3.72
C ASN A 115 7.23 -15.06 2.62
N THR A 116 6.66 -14.89 1.44
CA THR A 116 6.84 -15.82 0.31
C THR A 116 8.24 -15.73 -0.27
N ILE A 117 8.77 -14.53 -0.56
CA ILE A 117 10.15 -14.39 -1.05
C ILE A 117 11.19 -14.85 0.00
N ARG A 118 10.91 -14.64 1.29
CA ARG A 118 11.79 -15.10 2.37
C ARG A 118 11.81 -16.63 2.45
N LYS A 119 10.64 -17.29 2.40
CA LYS A 119 10.52 -18.75 2.51
C LYS A 119 10.93 -19.49 1.24
N GLU A 120 10.44 -19.07 0.08
CA GLU A 120 10.59 -19.80 -1.19
C GLU A 120 11.85 -19.38 -1.95
N CYS A 121 12.35 -18.16 -1.73
CA CYS A 121 13.51 -17.60 -2.45
C CYS A 121 14.68 -17.22 -1.53
N LYS A 122 14.65 -17.62 -0.25
CA LYS A 122 15.74 -17.45 0.73
C LYS A 122 16.20 -16.00 0.89
N TYR A 123 15.25 -15.06 0.80
CA TYR A 123 15.51 -13.67 1.14
C TYR A 123 15.54 -13.49 2.65
N ASP A 124 16.53 -12.79 3.18
CA ASP A 124 16.68 -12.58 4.63
C ASP A 124 16.28 -11.18 5.10
N GLY A 125 16.06 -10.24 4.17
CA GLY A 125 15.68 -8.85 4.46
C GLY A 125 14.16 -8.60 4.50
N GLY A 126 13.77 -7.35 4.77
CA GLY A 126 12.40 -6.88 4.58
C GLY A 126 12.16 -6.38 3.17
N VAL A 127 10.91 -6.32 2.74
CA VAL A 127 10.54 -5.60 1.52
C VAL A 127 10.96 -4.13 1.72
N PRO A 128 11.85 -3.58 0.87
CA PRO A 128 12.22 -2.19 0.98
C PRO A 128 11.05 -1.29 0.59
N TYR A 129 11.11 -0.02 0.96
CA TYR A 129 10.16 0.98 0.48
C TYR A 129 10.88 2.02 -0.38
N TRP A 130 10.16 2.62 -1.31
CA TRP A 130 10.66 3.73 -2.13
C TRP A 130 10.04 5.03 -1.61
N ASP A 131 10.88 5.86 -1.00
CA ASP A 131 10.48 7.19 -0.53
C ASP A 131 10.57 8.19 -1.69
N TYR A 132 9.41 8.52 -2.22
CA TYR A 132 9.25 9.34 -3.42
C TYR A 132 9.50 10.81 -3.18
N THR A 133 9.35 11.25 -1.93
CA THR A 133 9.54 12.65 -1.54
C THR A 133 10.98 13.12 -1.77
N LYS A 134 11.91 12.16 -1.91
CA LYS A 134 13.32 12.37 -2.25
C LYS A 134 13.62 12.43 -3.75
N ASP A 135 12.64 12.12 -4.59
CA ASP A 135 12.74 12.05 -6.06
C ASP A 135 11.76 12.99 -6.78
N SER A 136 10.86 13.65 -6.06
CA SER A 136 9.71 14.34 -6.67
C SER A 136 10.10 15.43 -7.67
N GLU A 137 11.30 16.02 -7.55
CA GLU A 137 11.82 17.02 -8.49
C GLU A 137 12.30 16.42 -9.82
N ASP A 138 12.92 15.23 -9.79
CA ASP A 138 13.35 14.51 -10.99
C ASP A 138 13.28 12.99 -10.79
N ILE A 139 12.07 12.47 -10.89
CA ILE A 139 11.80 11.07 -10.58
C ILE A 139 12.45 10.09 -11.55
N ALA A 140 12.83 10.54 -12.75
CA ALA A 140 13.50 9.69 -13.73
C ALA A 140 14.92 9.30 -13.29
N LEU A 141 15.54 10.07 -12.39
CA LEU A 141 16.84 9.80 -11.79
C LEU A 141 16.76 8.97 -10.50
N ALA A 142 15.56 8.57 -10.07
CA ALA A 142 15.37 7.82 -8.85
C ALA A 142 16.22 6.52 -8.88
N PRO A 143 16.95 6.17 -7.80
CA PRO A 143 17.80 4.97 -7.78
C PRO A 143 17.04 3.65 -7.97
N VAL A 144 15.71 3.65 -7.84
CA VAL A 144 14.88 2.50 -8.21
C VAL A 144 14.87 2.25 -9.72
N PHE A 145 15.08 3.26 -10.57
CA PHE A 145 15.12 3.12 -12.03
C PHE A 145 16.53 2.89 -12.60
N ALA A 146 17.54 2.71 -11.74
CA ALA A 146 18.88 2.38 -12.20
C ALA A 146 18.93 0.97 -12.82
N ASP A 147 19.74 0.80 -13.87
CA ASP A 147 19.97 -0.51 -14.50
C ASP A 147 20.73 -1.46 -13.58
N SER A 148 21.69 -0.91 -12.81
CA SER A 148 22.46 -1.65 -11.80
C SER A 148 21.95 -1.31 -10.42
N HIS A 149 21.73 -2.34 -9.59
CA HIS A 149 21.18 -2.22 -8.24
C HIS A 149 19.85 -1.43 -8.21
N GLY A 150 19.08 -1.47 -9.30
CA GLY A 150 17.74 -0.90 -9.46
C GLY A 150 16.87 -1.86 -10.29
N PHE A 151 15.68 -1.41 -10.65
CA PHE A 151 14.64 -2.19 -11.32
C PHE A 151 14.68 -2.04 -12.86
N GLY A 152 15.75 -1.45 -13.40
CA GLY A 152 15.84 -1.04 -14.80
C GLY A 152 15.14 0.29 -15.06
N GLY A 153 15.52 0.96 -16.14
CA GLY A 153 15.00 2.27 -16.52
C GLY A 153 13.63 2.24 -17.21
N ASN A 154 13.42 3.24 -18.07
CA ASN A 154 12.22 3.40 -18.88
C ASN A 154 12.09 2.33 -19.98
N GLY A 155 10.91 2.22 -20.57
CA GLY A 155 10.69 1.41 -21.77
C GLY A 155 11.52 1.93 -22.95
N THR A 156 12.05 1.02 -23.77
CA THR A 156 12.85 1.37 -24.95
C THR A 156 12.01 1.25 -26.21
N PRO A 157 11.77 2.36 -26.96
CA PRO A 157 11.03 2.31 -28.20
C PRO A 157 11.84 1.60 -29.31
N PRO A 158 11.20 1.13 -30.39
CA PRO A 158 11.91 0.55 -31.53
C PRO A 158 12.99 1.47 -32.10
N PRO A 159 14.10 0.93 -32.66
CA PRO A 159 15.14 1.72 -33.28
C PRO A 159 14.57 2.70 -34.31
N GLY A 160 15.00 3.97 -34.24
CA GLY A 160 14.53 5.03 -35.13
C GLY A 160 13.24 5.73 -34.70
N THR A 161 12.69 5.39 -33.53
CA THR A 161 11.54 6.10 -32.93
C THR A 161 11.93 6.78 -31.62
N SER A 162 11.27 7.89 -31.29
CA SER A 162 11.47 8.58 -30.02
C SER A 162 10.42 8.11 -29.01
N PRO A 163 10.73 8.09 -27.70
CA PRO A 163 9.73 7.78 -26.68
C PRO A 163 8.57 8.77 -26.75
N GLU A 164 7.35 8.27 -26.92
CA GLU A 164 6.14 9.09 -26.84
C GLU A 164 5.62 9.11 -25.39
N PRO A 165 5.18 10.29 -24.88
CA PRO A 165 4.55 10.37 -23.56
C PRO A 165 3.36 9.40 -23.48
N PHE A 166 3.24 8.69 -22.36
CA PHE A 166 2.16 7.73 -22.07
C PHE A 166 2.13 6.48 -22.96
N VAL A 167 3.02 6.35 -23.95
CA VAL A 167 3.15 5.13 -24.74
C VAL A 167 4.18 4.22 -24.05
N PRO A 168 3.77 3.04 -23.55
CA PRO A 168 4.70 2.16 -22.86
C PRO A 168 5.44 1.27 -23.84
N TYR A 169 6.74 1.09 -23.57
CA TYR A 169 7.60 0.16 -24.30
C TYR A 169 8.21 -0.86 -23.35
N CYS A 170 8.71 -1.97 -23.90
CA CYS A 170 9.37 -3.00 -23.09
C CYS A 170 10.60 -2.43 -22.38
N VAL A 171 10.77 -2.80 -21.12
CA VAL A 171 12.03 -2.60 -20.39
C VAL A 171 13.05 -3.56 -21.00
N THR A 172 14.20 -3.04 -21.47
CA THR A 172 15.23 -3.84 -22.15
C THR A 172 16.53 -3.98 -21.37
N THR A 173 16.64 -3.28 -20.23
CA THR A 173 17.82 -3.27 -19.36
C THR A 173 17.46 -3.61 -17.91
N GLY A 174 18.48 -3.89 -17.10
CA GLY A 174 18.32 -4.22 -15.69
C GLY A 174 17.81 -5.65 -15.43
N PRO A 175 17.52 -5.98 -14.16
CA PRO A 175 17.30 -7.35 -13.71
C PRO A 175 15.99 -7.99 -14.21
N PHE A 176 15.09 -7.21 -14.80
CA PHE A 176 13.76 -7.65 -15.24
C PHE A 176 13.53 -7.53 -16.75
N ALA A 177 14.55 -7.15 -17.53
CA ALA A 177 14.45 -6.93 -18.99
C ALA A 177 13.86 -8.12 -19.78
N ASN A 178 14.19 -9.34 -19.36
CA ASN A 178 13.79 -10.56 -20.06
C ASN A 178 12.55 -11.23 -19.43
N TRP A 179 11.77 -10.47 -18.65
CA TRP A 179 10.54 -11.00 -18.09
C TRP A 179 9.49 -11.25 -19.15
N THR A 180 8.77 -12.35 -18.97
CA THR A 180 7.72 -12.78 -19.88
C THR A 180 6.48 -13.09 -19.06
N LEU A 181 5.41 -12.36 -19.32
CA LEU A 181 4.17 -12.36 -18.55
C LEU A 181 3.07 -13.01 -19.38
N ASN A 182 2.45 -14.03 -18.83
CA ASN A 182 1.38 -14.82 -19.43
C ASN A 182 0.00 -14.28 -19.03
N ILE A 183 -0.06 -13.46 -17.98
CA ILE A 183 -1.28 -12.78 -17.54
C ILE A 183 -1.46 -11.43 -18.25
N GLY A 184 -2.65 -11.24 -18.83
CA GLY A 184 -3.03 -10.02 -19.56
C GLY A 184 -3.53 -8.90 -18.66
N PRO A 185 -3.57 -7.65 -19.17
CA PRO A 185 -4.18 -6.50 -18.50
C PRO A 185 -5.71 -6.67 -18.32
N GLY A 186 -6.36 -5.71 -17.66
CA GLY A 186 -7.81 -5.72 -17.43
C GLY A 186 -8.29 -6.87 -16.54
N VAL A 187 -9.54 -7.31 -16.72
CA VAL A 187 -10.22 -8.25 -15.80
C VAL A 187 -10.05 -9.74 -16.12
N SER A 188 -9.71 -10.09 -17.36
CA SER A 188 -9.68 -11.50 -17.81
C SER A 188 -8.59 -12.33 -17.12
N GLN A 189 -8.96 -13.42 -16.46
CA GLN A 189 -8.02 -14.35 -15.81
C GLN A 189 -7.40 -15.36 -16.78
N GLU A 190 -7.74 -15.27 -18.07
CA GLU A 190 -7.24 -16.19 -19.08
C GLU A 190 -5.76 -15.98 -19.40
N ARG A 191 -5.13 -17.05 -19.86
CA ARG A 191 -3.76 -17.00 -20.35
C ARG A 191 -3.72 -16.28 -21.69
N LEU A 192 -2.76 -15.35 -21.83
CA LEU A 192 -2.45 -14.75 -23.11
C LEU A 192 -2.00 -15.82 -24.12
N ALA A 193 -2.47 -15.70 -25.36
CA ALA A 193 -1.96 -16.50 -26.47
C ALA A 193 -0.46 -16.20 -26.71
N GLU A 194 -0.11 -14.91 -26.70
CA GLU A 194 1.26 -14.43 -26.80
C GLU A 194 1.64 -13.68 -25.52
N PRO A 195 2.67 -14.14 -24.78
CA PRO A 195 3.14 -13.45 -23.60
C PRO A 195 3.65 -12.04 -23.90
N ARG A 196 3.61 -11.17 -22.89
CA ARG A 196 4.06 -9.76 -22.97
C ARG A 196 5.29 -9.50 -22.10
N CYS A 197 6.01 -8.43 -22.40
CA CYS A 197 7.12 -7.94 -21.60
C CYS A 197 6.64 -7.09 -20.41
N LEU A 198 7.53 -6.84 -19.45
CA LEU A 198 7.40 -5.71 -18.53
C LEU A 198 7.57 -4.41 -19.34
N SER A 199 6.67 -3.44 -19.19
CA SER A 199 6.68 -2.21 -19.97
C SER A 199 6.51 -0.97 -19.08
N ARG A 200 7.16 0.12 -19.46
CA ARG A 200 7.15 1.39 -18.72
C ARG A 200 7.04 2.59 -19.65
N SER A 201 6.52 3.68 -19.11
CA SER A 201 6.52 5.01 -19.72
C SER A 201 6.62 6.01 -18.57
N ILE A 202 7.85 6.25 -18.09
CA ILE A 202 8.08 7.05 -16.88
C ILE A 202 7.52 8.46 -17.09
N TRP A 203 6.56 8.84 -16.26
CA TRP A 203 5.88 10.12 -16.34
C TRP A 203 6.31 11.03 -15.21
N LYS A 204 7.32 11.87 -15.46
CA LYS A 204 7.93 12.71 -14.43
C LYS A 204 7.00 13.80 -13.88
N ASP A 205 6.09 14.33 -14.69
CA ASP A 205 5.32 15.52 -14.33
C ASP A 205 4.29 15.23 -13.24
N ILE A 206 3.83 13.99 -13.10
CA ILE A 206 2.91 13.64 -12.01
C ILE A 206 3.60 13.61 -10.64
N ALA A 207 4.91 13.37 -10.60
CA ALA A 207 5.67 13.28 -9.36
C ALA A 207 5.79 14.64 -8.66
N THR A 208 5.99 15.71 -9.43
CA THR A 208 6.10 17.08 -8.89
C THR A 208 4.79 17.56 -8.25
N VAL A 209 3.65 16.99 -8.66
CA VAL A 209 2.32 17.37 -8.14
C VAL A 209 1.93 16.54 -6.93
N TRP A 210 2.11 15.22 -6.99
CA TRP A 210 1.49 14.30 -6.02
C TRP A 210 2.47 13.57 -5.12
N MET A 211 3.77 13.63 -5.41
CA MET A 211 4.79 12.83 -4.72
C MET A 211 5.75 13.71 -3.91
N ALA A 212 5.46 15.01 -3.78
CA ALA A 212 6.24 15.97 -3.03
C ALA A 212 6.09 15.80 -1.50
N PRO A 213 7.09 16.20 -0.68
CA PRO A 213 7.04 16.11 0.78
C PRO A 213 5.80 16.76 1.42
N GLU A 214 5.31 17.86 0.85
CA GLU A 214 4.16 18.61 1.36
C GLU A 214 2.86 17.82 1.27
N ILE A 215 2.73 16.97 0.24
CA ILE A 215 1.57 16.09 0.06
C ILE A 215 1.62 14.99 1.11
N GLU A 216 2.79 14.39 1.39
CA GLU A 216 2.91 13.37 2.45
C GLU A 216 2.59 13.99 3.82
N ALA A 217 3.05 15.20 4.06
CA ALA A 217 2.72 15.95 5.26
C ALA A 217 1.21 16.22 5.38
N GLU A 218 0.51 16.53 4.28
CA GLU A 218 -0.94 16.74 4.28
C GLU A 218 -1.72 15.46 4.59
N ILE A 219 -1.31 14.33 4.02
CA ILE A 219 -1.89 13.02 4.36
C ILE A 219 -1.73 12.75 5.86
N LYS A 220 -0.52 12.96 6.40
CA LYS A 220 -0.23 12.70 7.82
C LYS A 220 -0.92 13.68 8.78
N ARG A 221 -1.38 14.84 8.30
CA ARG A 221 -2.17 15.82 9.07
C ARG A 221 -3.64 15.44 9.24
N GLN A 222 -4.18 14.56 8.40
CA GLN A 222 -5.59 14.16 8.49
C GLN A 222 -5.93 13.60 9.88
N THR A 223 -7.12 13.92 10.38
CA THR A 223 -7.46 13.72 11.79
C THR A 223 -7.99 12.34 12.12
N TYR A 224 -8.52 11.61 11.14
CA TYR A 224 -9.04 10.25 11.28
C TYR A 224 -8.68 9.40 10.05
N PHE A 225 -8.73 8.07 10.22
CA PHE A 225 -8.26 7.11 9.22
C PHE A 225 -8.88 7.31 7.83
N GLY A 226 -10.21 7.46 7.74
CA GLY A 226 -10.92 7.59 6.46
C GLY A 226 -10.54 8.83 5.65
N ALA A 227 -10.25 9.96 6.32
CA ALA A 227 -9.73 11.15 5.63
C ALA A 227 -8.29 10.95 5.16
N MET A 228 -7.46 10.35 6.01
CA MET A 228 -6.07 10.01 5.68
C MET A 228 -6.01 9.09 4.46
N THR A 229 -6.77 8.00 4.47
CA THR A 229 -6.79 7.03 3.37
C THR A 229 -7.37 7.61 2.09
N ARG A 230 -8.44 8.42 2.15
CA ARG A 230 -8.95 9.10 0.96
C ARG A 230 -7.92 10.06 0.35
N SER A 231 -7.22 10.83 1.19
CA SER A 231 -6.17 11.74 0.71
C SER A 231 -4.95 11.01 0.11
N LEU A 232 -4.62 9.83 0.65
CA LEU A 232 -3.51 9.00 0.19
C LEU A 232 -3.86 8.24 -1.10
N GLU A 233 -5.03 7.62 -1.13
CA GLU A 233 -5.50 6.78 -2.23
C GLU A 233 -5.93 7.60 -3.45
N GLY A 234 -6.56 8.75 -3.20
CA GLY A 234 -7.13 9.61 -4.23
C GLY A 234 -8.51 9.19 -4.73
N GLU A 235 -8.87 9.74 -5.88
CA GLU A 235 -10.03 9.42 -6.69
C GLU A 235 -9.57 8.96 -8.09
N PRO A 236 -10.41 8.24 -8.85
CA PRO A 236 -10.06 7.76 -10.19
C PRO A 236 -10.15 8.90 -11.24
N THR A 237 -9.50 10.03 -10.98
CA THR A 237 -9.41 11.21 -11.86
C THR A 237 -8.01 11.81 -11.78
N PHE A 238 -7.60 12.58 -12.80
CA PHE A 238 -6.27 13.21 -12.82
C PHE A 238 -6.15 14.43 -11.88
N GLU A 239 -7.28 14.95 -11.40
CA GLU A 239 -7.36 16.09 -10.49
C GLU A 239 -7.18 15.70 -9.02
N GLU A 240 -7.46 14.44 -8.65
CA GLU A 240 -7.38 13.93 -7.28
C GLU A 240 -6.65 12.58 -7.23
N VAL A 241 -5.63 12.36 -8.06
CA VAL A 241 -4.95 11.06 -8.22
C VAL A 241 -4.46 10.47 -6.89
N GLY A 242 -4.04 11.32 -5.96
CA GLY A 242 -3.43 10.90 -4.71
C GLY A 242 -2.05 10.28 -4.89
N MET A 243 -1.39 10.05 -3.76
CA MET A 243 -0.02 9.54 -3.72
C MET A 243 0.07 8.08 -4.17
N HIS A 244 -1.00 7.30 -3.93
CA HIS A 244 -1.17 5.94 -4.43
C HIS A 244 -1.26 5.91 -5.96
N GLY A 245 -2.23 6.62 -6.55
CA GLY A 245 -2.38 6.66 -8.01
C GLY A 245 -1.10 7.19 -8.69
N ALA A 246 -0.49 8.24 -8.13
CA ALA A 246 0.71 8.83 -8.71
C ALA A 246 1.90 7.87 -8.68
N GLY A 247 2.08 7.11 -7.59
CA GLY A 247 3.12 6.07 -7.52
C GLY A 247 2.96 4.96 -8.56
N HIS A 248 1.73 4.69 -9.01
CA HIS A 248 1.47 3.79 -10.13
C HIS A 248 1.75 4.45 -11.48
N PHE A 249 1.19 5.64 -11.71
CA PHE A 249 1.26 6.34 -12.99
C PHE A 249 2.65 6.90 -13.32
N VAL A 250 3.47 7.22 -12.32
CA VAL A 250 4.84 7.69 -12.52
C VAL A 250 5.72 6.64 -13.20
N VAL A 251 5.48 5.35 -12.94
CA VAL A 251 6.18 4.25 -13.62
C VAL A 251 5.63 4.03 -15.02
N GLY A 252 4.31 4.20 -15.18
CA GLY A 252 3.62 4.00 -16.44
C GLY A 252 3.50 2.52 -16.84
N GLY A 253 3.05 2.28 -18.08
CA GLY A 253 3.00 0.94 -18.68
C GLY A 253 2.28 -0.08 -17.83
N THR A 254 2.96 -1.18 -17.49
CA THR A 254 2.38 -2.26 -16.67
C THR A 254 1.88 -1.80 -15.31
N SER A 255 2.43 -0.71 -14.76
CA SER A 255 2.02 -0.18 -13.46
C SER A 255 0.71 0.62 -13.52
N SER A 256 0.32 1.12 -14.70
CA SER A 256 -0.87 1.97 -14.87
C SER A 256 -2.20 1.21 -14.98
N ASP A 257 -2.16 -0.11 -15.11
CA ASP A 257 -3.35 -0.95 -15.13
C ASP A 257 -3.74 -1.33 -13.69
N VAL A 258 -4.86 -0.80 -13.19
CA VAL A 258 -5.28 -0.99 -11.78
C VAL A 258 -5.49 -2.46 -11.38
N PHE A 259 -5.74 -3.35 -12.34
CA PHE A 259 -5.94 -4.77 -12.08
C PHE A 259 -4.60 -5.50 -11.95
N THR A 260 -3.63 -5.13 -12.80
CA THR A 260 -2.36 -5.84 -12.96
C THR A 260 -1.13 -4.99 -12.64
N SER A 261 -1.29 -3.88 -11.92
CA SER A 261 -0.21 -2.95 -11.57
C SER A 261 0.95 -3.64 -10.84
N ASN A 262 0.65 -4.68 -10.05
CA ASN A 262 1.63 -5.52 -9.37
C ASN A 262 2.41 -6.49 -10.28
N THR A 263 2.18 -6.43 -11.59
CA THR A 263 3.11 -6.93 -12.61
C THR A 263 4.47 -6.23 -12.51
N GLU A 264 4.45 -4.93 -12.20
CA GLU A 264 5.64 -4.14 -11.97
C GLU A 264 6.24 -4.45 -10.59
N PRO A 265 7.48 -4.96 -10.49
CA PRO A 265 8.09 -5.23 -9.19
C PRO A 265 8.25 -4.02 -8.26
N ILE A 266 8.29 -2.79 -8.79
CA ILE A 266 8.28 -1.55 -7.99
C ILE A 266 6.97 -1.42 -7.17
N PHE A 267 5.87 -2.09 -7.55
CA PHE A 267 4.62 -2.15 -6.79
C PHE A 267 4.84 -2.44 -5.30
N TYR A 268 5.74 -3.38 -4.99
CA TYR A 268 5.96 -3.80 -3.61
C TYR A 268 6.68 -2.72 -2.79
N LEU A 269 7.56 -1.94 -3.41
CA LEU A 269 8.22 -0.79 -2.78
C LEU A 269 7.24 0.37 -2.61
N HIS A 270 6.35 0.55 -3.59
CA HIS A 270 5.29 1.53 -3.56
C HIS A 270 4.35 1.33 -2.38
N HIS A 271 3.74 0.15 -2.31
CA HIS A 271 2.79 -0.17 -1.25
C HIS A 271 3.46 -0.32 0.12
N ALA A 272 4.74 -0.69 0.18
CA ALA A 272 5.51 -0.61 1.42
C ALA A 272 5.70 0.84 1.89
N ASN A 273 5.80 1.83 0.99
CA ASN A 273 5.87 3.25 1.34
C ASN A 273 4.52 3.79 1.80
N LEU A 274 3.41 3.42 1.13
CA LEU A 274 2.06 3.78 1.60
C LEU A 274 1.79 3.22 2.99
N ASP A 275 2.20 1.97 3.24
CA ASP A 275 2.11 1.33 4.54
C ASP A 275 2.99 2.02 5.62
N ARG A 276 4.17 2.52 5.23
CA ARG A 276 5.03 3.36 6.10
C ARG A 276 4.31 4.65 6.49
N ILE A 277 3.72 5.36 5.53
CA ILE A 277 2.99 6.62 5.77
C ILE A 277 1.84 6.38 6.75
N TRP A 278 1.09 5.29 6.57
CA TRP A 278 0.04 4.91 7.50
C TRP A 278 0.59 4.59 8.89
N TRP A 279 1.67 3.81 8.98
CA TRP A 279 2.31 3.51 10.26
C TRP A 279 2.78 4.78 10.98
N GLU A 280 3.45 5.70 10.29
CA GLU A 280 3.85 6.99 10.85
C GLU A 280 2.65 7.81 11.31
N TRP A 281 1.55 7.83 10.54
CA TRP A 281 0.30 8.47 10.96
C TRP A 281 -0.25 7.83 12.24
N GLN A 282 -0.24 6.51 12.38
CA GLN A 282 -0.64 5.82 13.62
C GLN A 282 0.23 6.29 14.80
N GLN A 283 1.54 6.39 14.62
CA GLN A 283 2.49 6.76 15.67
C GLN A 283 2.28 8.18 16.24
N THR A 284 1.83 9.14 15.43
CA THR A 284 1.65 10.54 15.89
C THR A 284 0.60 10.72 16.99
N ASN A 285 -0.38 9.83 17.10
CA ASN A 285 -1.29 9.73 18.24
C ASN A 285 -1.66 8.26 18.46
N TYR A 286 -0.66 7.48 18.87
CA TYR A 286 -0.72 6.02 18.91
C TYR A 286 -1.92 5.45 19.66
N ALA A 287 -2.28 6.02 20.82
CA ALA A 287 -3.38 5.52 21.65
C ALA A 287 -4.77 5.63 20.99
N ASP A 288 -4.97 6.58 20.08
CA ASP A 288 -6.23 6.75 19.34
C ASP A 288 -6.13 6.17 17.92
N ARG A 289 -5.03 6.45 17.21
CA ARG A 289 -4.87 6.16 15.79
C ARG A 289 -4.48 4.72 15.50
N LEU A 290 -3.91 3.99 16.45
CA LEU A 290 -3.58 2.58 16.22
C LEU A 290 -4.82 1.78 15.82
N TRP A 291 -5.96 2.05 16.46
CA TRP A 291 -7.20 1.30 16.28
C TRP A 291 -8.24 2.07 15.45
N ASP A 292 -7.90 3.24 14.93
CA ASP A 292 -8.79 4.02 14.08
C ASP A 292 -8.94 3.33 12.72
N ILE A 293 -10.18 2.99 12.38
CA ILE A 293 -10.57 2.42 11.11
C ILE A 293 -11.94 2.98 10.71
N SER A 294 -12.07 3.36 9.44
CA SER A 294 -13.29 3.92 8.87
C SER A 294 -13.28 3.76 7.35
N GLY A 295 -14.40 4.07 6.71
CA GLY A 295 -14.58 3.96 5.25
C GLY A 295 -15.46 2.77 4.86
N SER A 296 -16.10 2.89 3.70
CA SER A 296 -17.15 1.97 3.23
C SER A 296 -16.59 0.60 2.82
N ILE A 297 -17.38 -0.46 3.03
CA ILE A 297 -17.10 -1.80 2.50
C ILE A 297 -17.23 -1.81 0.97
N ILE A 298 -18.21 -1.09 0.44
CA ILE A 298 -18.41 -0.89 -1.00
C ILE A 298 -17.55 0.29 -1.47
N PRO A 299 -16.89 0.20 -2.63
CA PRO A 299 -16.04 1.28 -3.12
C PRO A 299 -16.81 2.59 -3.27
N ARG A 300 -16.15 3.72 -3.02
CA ARG A 300 -16.72 5.08 -3.22
C ARG A 300 -17.14 5.33 -4.67
N ARG A 301 -16.49 4.65 -5.63
CA ARG A 301 -16.76 4.70 -7.07
C ARG A 301 -16.92 3.28 -7.64
N PRO A 302 -18.06 2.61 -7.37
CA PRO A 302 -18.28 1.26 -7.85
C PRO A 302 -18.39 1.19 -9.38
N ASP A 303 -18.69 2.31 -10.03
CA ASP A 303 -18.87 2.47 -11.47
C ASP A 303 -17.58 2.30 -12.27
N VAL A 304 -16.40 2.47 -11.65
CA VAL A 304 -15.11 2.42 -12.36
C VAL A 304 -14.46 1.04 -12.39
N PHE A 305 -15.00 0.07 -11.65
CA PHE A 305 -14.42 -1.27 -11.52
C PHE A 305 -15.26 -2.31 -12.27
N GLU A 306 -14.80 -2.65 -13.48
CA GLU A 306 -15.35 -3.75 -14.25
C GLU A 306 -15.26 -5.07 -13.46
N GLY A 307 -16.32 -5.88 -13.54
CA GLY A 307 -16.40 -7.19 -12.88
C GLY A 307 -16.77 -7.16 -11.39
N GLY A 308 -16.95 -5.98 -10.79
CA GLY A 308 -17.43 -5.84 -9.42
C GLY A 308 -18.94 -6.13 -9.30
N ASP A 309 -19.30 -7.12 -8.46
CA ASP A 309 -20.67 -7.33 -7.98
C ASP A 309 -20.75 -7.04 -6.48
N TYR A 310 -21.48 -5.97 -6.13
CA TYR A 310 -21.65 -5.48 -4.76
C TYR A 310 -23.04 -5.78 -4.17
N SER A 311 -23.93 -6.43 -4.93
CA SER A 311 -25.34 -6.62 -4.57
C SER A 311 -25.53 -7.42 -3.27
N ASN A 312 -24.58 -8.31 -2.97
CA ASN A 312 -24.58 -9.17 -1.79
C ASN A 312 -23.63 -8.70 -0.68
N LEU A 313 -23.00 -7.53 -0.83
CA LEU A 313 -22.12 -6.99 0.20
C LEU A 313 -22.91 -6.17 1.22
N PRO A 314 -22.53 -6.22 2.51
CA PRO A 314 -23.14 -5.35 3.51
C PRO A 314 -22.85 -3.88 3.18
N SER A 315 -23.85 -3.04 3.32
CA SER A 315 -23.67 -1.60 3.31
C SER A 315 -23.05 -1.13 4.62
N GLY A 316 -22.36 0.02 4.58
CA GLY A 316 -21.74 0.65 5.75
C GLY A 316 -20.22 0.53 5.78
N ASN A 317 -19.65 0.85 6.94
CA ASN A 317 -18.20 0.96 7.11
C ASN A 317 -17.57 -0.35 7.56
N VAL A 318 -16.30 -0.53 7.19
CA VAL A 318 -15.46 -1.58 7.76
C VAL A 318 -15.30 -1.36 9.27
N THR A 319 -15.08 -2.45 10.00
CA THR A 319 -14.77 -2.43 11.43
C THR A 319 -13.46 -3.18 11.69
N LEU A 320 -12.95 -3.11 12.91
CA LEU A 320 -11.79 -3.89 13.36
C LEU A 320 -11.99 -5.41 13.20
N ASP A 321 -13.23 -5.90 13.17
CA ASP A 321 -13.57 -7.32 12.97
C ASP A 321 -13.79 -7.69 11.49
N PHE A 322 -13.67 -6.74 10.55
CA PHE A 322 -13.80 -7.02 9.13
C PHE A 322 -12.74 -8.03 8.67
N PRO A 323 -13.15 -9.13 8.00
CA PRO A 323 -12.22 -10.16 7.55
C PRO A 323 -11.47 -9.72 6.29
N LEU A 324 -10.17 -9.98 6.26
CA LEU A 324 -9.32 -9.82 5.09
C LEU A 324 -9.07 -11.18 4.45
N SER A 325 -9.11 -11.23 3.12
CA SER A 325 -8.90 -12.45 2.34
C SER A 325 -7.77 -12.28 1.35
N MET A 326 -6.82 -13.21 1.35
CA MET A 326 -5.79 -13.33 0.30
C MET A 326 -6.22 -14.34 -0.79
N GLY A 327 -7.51 -14.66 -0.83
CA GLY A 327 -8.16 -15.53 -1.81
C GLY A 327 -7.47 -16.86 -2.05
N LYS A 328 -6.89 -17.05 -3.23
CA LYS A 328 -6.25 -18.31 -3.65
C LYS A 328 -4.75 -18.33 -3.46
N LEU A 329 -4.13 -17.24 -3.00
CA LEU A 329 -2.71 -17.27 -2.64
C LEU A 329 -2.39 -18.32 -1.58
N ASN A 330 -3.38 -18.71 -0.76
CA ASN A 330 -3.35 -19.78 0.22
C ASN A 330 -2.00 -19.96 0.90
N THR A 331 -1.66 -18.94 1.68
CA THR A 331 -0.43 -18.86 2.46
C THR A 331 -0.56 -19.50 3.84
N GLY A 332 -1.66 -20.21 4.10
CA GLY A 332 -2.01 -20.75 5.41
C GLY A 332 -2.70 -19.74 6.34
N LYS A 333 -3.13 -18.58 5.82
CA LYS A 333 -3.85 -17.52 6.54
C LYS A 333 -5.24 -17.18 5.95
N ASP A 334 -5.69 -17.88 4.91
CA ASP A 334 -6.92 -17.57 4.17
C ASP A 334 -8.15 -17.52 5.07
N GLY A 335 -8.92 -16.44 4.93
CA GLY A 335 -10.24 -16.25 5.58
C GLY A 335 -10.20 -16.00 7.09
N ASN A 336 -9.03 -15.87 7.71
CA ASN A 336 -8.89 -15.87 9.17
C ASN A 336 -8.16 -14.65 9.76
N VAL A 337 -7.77 -13.67 8.95
CA VAL A 337 -7.15 -12.43 9.45
C VAL A 337 -8.18 -11.31 9.44
N LYS A 338 -8.42 -10.70 10.59
CA LYS A 338 -9.25 -9.49 10.72
C LYS A 338 -8.38 -8.24 10.71
N ILE A 339 -8.96 -7.09 10.38
CA ILE A 339 -8.27 -5.79 10.42
C ILE A 339 -7.51 -5.59 11.75
N LYS A 340 -8.14 -5.86 12.90
CA LYS A 340 -7.47 -5.72 14.22
C LYS A 340 -6.16 -6.47 14.37
N GLN A 341 -5.97 -7.58 13.65
CA GLN A 341 -4.77 -8.42 13.76
C GLN A 341 -3.58 -7.89 12.96
N ILE A 342 -3.77 -6.81 12.19
CA ILE A 342 -2.73 -6.18 11.38
C ILE A 342 -2.56 -4.68 11.64
N MET A 343 -3.28 -4.12 12.61
CA MET A 343 -3.20 -2.69 12.93
C MET A 343 -1.84 -2.32 13.53
N ASP A 344 -1.25 -3.20 14.35
CA ASP A 344 0.11 -3.08 14.87
C ASP A 344 1.07 -3.93 14.03
N VAL A 345 2.09 -3.29 13.43
CA VAL A 345 3.10 -3.93 12.57
C VAL A 345 4.02 -4.91 13.31
N PHE A 346 4.11 -4.79 14.65
CA PHE A 346 4.85 -5.71 15.50
C PHE A 346 4.02 -6.94 15.96
N GLY A 347 2.70 -6.93 15.73
CA GLY A 347 1.76 -7.98 16.13
C GLY A 347 1.45 -8.01 17.64
N GLY A 348 0.19 -7.78 18.05
CA GLY A 348 -0.25 -7.76 19.46
C GLY A 348 -0.72 -9.13 20.03
N LYS A 349 -0.72 -9.24 21.37
CA LYS A 349 -0.92 -10.40 22.28
C LYS A 349 -0.70 -11.83 21.76
N LYS A 350 0.30 -12.45 22.39
CA LYS A 350 1.09 -13.62 21.98
C LYS A 350 0.62 -14.96 22.54
N ASP A 351 -0.59 -15.06 23.07
CA ASP A 351 -1.11 -16.38 23.46
C ASP A 351 -1.51 -17.12 22.17
N LYS A 352 -0.92 -18.29 21.92
CA LYS A 352 -1.27 -19.12 20.77
C LYS A 352 -2.75 -19.55 20.75
N LYS A 353 -3.46 -19.37 21.87
CA LYS A 353 -4.90 -19.61 22.00
C LYS A 353 -5.74 -18.36 21.77
N ASP A 354 -5.13 -17.18 21.70
CA ASP A 354 -5.83 -15.94 21.43
C ASP A 354 -6.07 -15.81 19.92
N LYS A 355 -7.32 -15.97 19.53
CA LYS A 355 -7.80 -15.84 18.15
C LYS A 355 -7.66 -14.40 17.61
N ASP A 356 -7.44 -13.43 18.48
CA ASP A 356 -7.30 -12.01 18.13
C ASP A 356 -5.82 -11.55 18.12
N ALA A 357 -4.87 -12.48 18.29
CA ALA A 357 -3.44 -12.21 18.18
C ALA A 357 -3.07 -11.59 16.82
N GLY A 358 -2.17 -10.62 16.86
CA GLY A 358 -1.62 -9.97 15.68
C GLY A 358 -0.71 -10.89 14.88
N VAL A 359 -0.75 -10.75 13.56
CA VAL A 359 -0.11 -11.70 12.62
C VAL A 359 1.11 -11.12 11.89
N LEU A 360 1.49 -9.89 12.23
CA LEU A 360 2.61 -9.16 11.64
C LEU A 360 3.83 -9.17 12.56
N CYS A 361 5.00 -8.97 11.96
CA CYS A 361 6.26 -8.85 12.69
C CYS A 361 7.31 -8.14 11.84
N TYR A 362 7.11 -6.84 11.61
CA TYR A 362 8.07 -5.98 10.93
C TYR A 362 8.07 -4.57 11.52
N ASN A 363 9.04 -3.76 11.13
CA ASN A 363 9.11 -2.33 11.43
C ASN A 363 9.77 -1.59 10.26
N TYR A 364 9.66 -0.26 10.24
CA TYR A 364 10.36 0.62 9.31
C TYR A 364 11.62 1.22 9.95
N ASP A 365 12.68 1.41 9.16
CA ASP A 365 13.89 2.12 9.61
C ASP A 365 13.66 3.63 9.81
N SER A 366 12.57 4.19 9.28
CA SER A 366 12.12 5.56 9.62
C SER A 366 11.51 5.67 11.02
N THR A 367 11.16 4.54 11.64
CA THR A 367 10.56 4.46 12.98
C THR A 367 11.32 3.46 13.88
N PRO A 368 12.62 3.67 14.18
CA PRO A 368 13.45 2.65 14.81
C PRO A 368 12.97 2.19 16.19
N ASP A 369 12.30 3.06 16.95
CA ASP A 369 11.90 2.80 18.32
C ASP A 369 10.45 3.26 18.55
N ALA A 370 9.56 2.28 18.81
CA ALA A 370 8.16 2.48 19.21
C ALA A 370 7.85 1.72 20.50
#